data_AF-A0A7R8W0N5-F1
#
_entry.id   AF-A0A7R8W0N5-F1
#
_cell.length_a   1.000
_cell.length_b   1.000
_cell.length_c   1.000
_cell.angle_alpha   90.00
_cell.angle_beta   90.00
_cell.angle_gamma   90.00
#
_symmetry.space_group_name_H-M   'P 1'
#
loop_
_entity.id
_entity.type
_entity.pdbx_description
1 polymer ?
#
loop_
_entity_poly.entity_id
_entity_poly.type
_entity_poly.pdbx_seq_one_letter_code
_entity_poly.pdbx_strand_id
1 'polypeptide(L)'
;MALKGQYHNLVMAQVNSANQDEPMVGRPRHLSMTSDKSVEEDDIRSITKSFVPEEKEQEEKSSMMEVLRLNKQEWPYIMIGCICSIIMGCAFPIFAVLFGEILGFLSLDDASEIRSKTNIYCLYFVIAGIVVGLATFTQIYTFTLAGEKLTMRLRKLLFQAMVHQEIAWFDEGNNNTGALCAKLSGDTSSVQGATGQRLGTIFSSFSTLVLGLTLSLYYEWRLGLATLAFAPIILISHYLFQFMIKNGQQANQETLEKATKVNINFTWK
;
A
#
# COMPACT_ATOMS: atom_id res chain seq x y z
N MET A 1 9.36 -22.46 -57.46
CA MET A 1 8.83 -21.46 -56.52
C MET A 1 7.54 -21.97 -55.91
N ALA A 2 7.54 -22.24 -54.60
CA ALA A 2 6.40 -22.05 -53.71
C ALA A 2 6.94 -22.10 -52.28
N LEU A 3 6.93 -20.95 -51.59
CA LEU A 3 7.45 -20.75 -50.25
C LEU A 3 6.65 -21.59 -49.24
N LYS A 4 7.22 -22.71 -48.77
CA LYS A 4 6.67 -23.43 -47.61
C LYS A 4 6.91 -22.57 -46.36
N GLY A 5 5.85 -21.94 -45.87
CA GLY A 5 5.87 -21.10 -44.67
C GLY A 5 5.97 -21.91 -43.37
N GLN A 6 6.27 -21.22 -42.27
CA GLN A 6 6.42 -21.81 -40.92
C GLN A 6 5.26 -22.72 -40.49
N TYR A 7 4.04 -22.48 -40.98
CA TYR A 7 2.87 -23.29 -40.69
C TYR A 7 2.99 -24.74 -41.20
N HIS A 8 3.59 -24.93 -42.37
CA HIS A 8 3.85 -26.27 -42.92
C HIS A 8 4.86 -27.04 -42.05
N ASN A 9 5.84 -26.36 -41.46
CA ASN A 9 6.83 -26.99 -40.58
C ASN A 9 6.22 -27.38 -39.22
N LEU A 10 5.30 -26.58 -38.68
CA LEU A 10 4.61 -26.90 -37.43
C LEU A 10 3.66 -28.10 -37.59
N VAL A 11 2.94 -28.18 -38.71
CA VAL A 11 2.07 -29.33 -39.00
C VAL A 11 2.90 -30.61 -39.21
N MET A 12 4.01 -30.53 -39.93
CA MET A 12 4.90 -31.70 -40.10
C MET A 12 5.58 -32.12 -38.79
N ALA A 13 5.87 -31.18 -37.89
CA ALA A 13 6.40 -31.49 -36.56
C ALA A 13 5.36 -32.23 -35.70
N GLN A 14 4.08 -31.84 -35.76
CA GLN A 14 3.00 -32.55 -35.06
C GLN A 14 2.75 -33.94 -35.65
N VAL A 15 2.78 -34.09 -36.98
CA VAL A 15 2.61 -35.39 -37.65
C VAL A 15 3.76 -36.35 -37.35
N ASN A 16 5.00 -35.87 -37.25
CA ASN A 16 6.13 -36.71 -36.84
C ASN A 16 6.12 -37.09 -35.35
N SER A 17 5.56 -36.23 -34.49
CA SER A 17 5.46 -36.50 -33.05
C SER A 17 4.43 -37.58 -32.71
N ALA A 18 3.44 -37.80 -33.58
CA ALA A 18 2.40 -38.83 -33.40
C ALA A 18 2.83 -40.23 -33.86
N ASN A 19 3.99 -40.38 -34.53
CA ASN A 19 4.46 -41.65 -35.10
C ASN A 19 5.67 -42.26 -34.35
N GLN A 20 5.98 -41.80 -33.13
CA GLN A 20 7.01 -42.40 -32.29
C GLN A 20 6.41 -42.96 -31.00
N ASP A 21 5.68 -44.06 -31.13
CA ASP A 21 5.47 -45.01 -30.05
C ASP A 21 6.58 -46.07 -30.09
N GLU A 22 7.59 -45.95 -29.22
CA GLU A 22 8.32 -47.11 -28.68
C GLU A 22 8.71 -46.88 -27.21
N PRO A 23 8.74 -47.96 -26.38
CA PRO A 23 8.49 -47.86 -24.95
C PRO A 23 9.78 -47.66 -24.14
N MET A 24 9.82 -46.66 -23.27
CA MET A 24 10.93 -46.46 -22.33
C MET A 24 10.55 -46.93 -20.92
N VAL A 25 11.09 -48.11 -20.61
CA VAL A 25 11.13 -48.80 -19.32
C VAL A 25 11.46 -47.85 -18.15
N GLY A 26 10.69 -47.97 -17.08
CA GLY A 26 10.73 -47.08 -15.92
C GLY A 26 12.01 -47.12 -15.08
N ARG A 27 12.37 -45.95 -14.55
CA ARG A 27 13.15 -45.79 -13.32
C ARG A 27 12.32 -44.96 -12.35
N PRO A 28 12.04 -45.43 -11.11
CA PRO A 28 11.32 -44.63 -10.15
C PRO A 28 12.24 -43.53 -9.65
N ARG A 29 11.99 -42.28 -10.08
CA ARG A 29 12.61 -41.11 -9.45
C ARG A 29 11.75 -40.77 -8.25
N HIS A 30 12.23 -41.16 -7.08
CA HIS A 30 11.64 -40.84 -5.78
C HIS A 30 11.57 -39.32 -5.65
N LEU A 31 10.43 -38.72 -5.97
CA LEU A 31 10.15 -37.33 -5.67
C LEU A 31 9.76 -37.30 -4.20
N SER A 32 10.74 -37.03 -3.33
CA SER A 32 10.45 -36.74 -1.93
C SER A 32 9.57 -35.48 -1.91
N MET A 33 8.26 -35.68 -1.80
CA MET A 33 7.34 -34.69 -1.27
C MET A 33 7.76 -34.46 0.17
N THR A 34 8.72 -33.56 0.39
CA THR A 34 8.86 -32.90 1.69
C THR A 34 7.63 -32.04 1.87
N SER A 35 6.66 -32.70 2.49
CA SER A 35 5.51 -32.16 3.18
C SER A 35 5.94 -31.02 4.11
N ASP A 36 6.02 -29.79 3.59
CA ASP A 36 5.90 -28.57 4.40
C ASP A 36 4.41 -28.35 4.70
N LYS A 37 3.90 -29.24 5.56
CA LYS A 37 2.63 -29.10 6.27
C LYS A 37 2.79 -28.03 7.36
N SER A 38 2.68 -26.75 7.02
CA SER A 38 2.39 -25.70 8.02
C SER A 38 2.07 -24.30 7.44
N VAL A 39 1.63 -24.18 6.18
CA VAL A 39 0.97 -22.94 5.74
C VAL A 39 -0.52 -23.25 5.71
N GLU A 40 -1.21 -22.68 6.69
CA GLU A 40 -2.52 -23.07 7.20
C GLU A 40 -3.59 -23.16 6.10
N GLU A 41 -4.19 -24.34 5.94
CA GLU A 41 -5.43 -24.54 5.16
C GLU A 41 -6.57 -23.63 5.68
N ASP A 42 -6.48 -23.18 6.94
CA ASP A 42 -7.39 -22.23 7.57
C ASP A 42 -7.22 -20.79 7.04
N ASP A 43 -5.99 -20.36 6.70
CA ASP A 43 -5.75 -19.06 6.06
C ASP A 43 -6.31 -19.06 4.63
N ILE A 44 -6.17 -20.18 3.91
CA ILE A 44 -6.71 -20.33 2.55
C ILE A 44 -8.25 -20.32 2.62
N ARG A 45 -8.85 -21.03 3.58
CA ARG A 45 -10.30 -21.03 3.77
C ARG A 45 -10.86 -19.68 4.19
N SER A 46 -10.20 -18.91 5.06
CA SER A 46 -10.68 -17.59 5.45
C SER A 46 -10.57 -16.57 4.32
N ILE A 47 -9.54 -16.66 3.48
CA ILE A 47 -9.37 -15.83 2.29
C ILE A 47 -10.35 -16.24 1.19
N THR A 48 -10.58 -17.53 0.96
CA THR A 48 -11.63 -17.98 0.03
C THR A 48 -13.00 -17.52 0.50
N LYS A 49 -13.26 -17.49 1.81
CA LYS A 49 -14.54 -17.04 2.35
C LYS A 49 -14.75 -15.52 2.28
N SER A 50 -13.68 -14.72 2.32
CA SER A 50 -13.77 -13.25 2.19
C SER A 50 -13.83 -12.75 0.74
N PHE A 51 -13.55 -13.61 -0.24
CA PHE A 51 -13.61 -13.28 -1.67
C PHE A 51 -14.73 -13.98 -2.45
N VAL A 52 -15.50 -14.87 -1.82
CA VAL A 52 -16.69 -15.51 -2.42
C VAL A 52 -17.95 -14.85 -1.86
N PRO A 53 -18.69 -14.06 -2.67
CA PRO A 53 -20.00 -13.59 -2.27
C PRO A 53 -20.99 -14.77 -2.41
N GLU A 54 -21.44 -15.34 -1.29
CA GLU A 54 -22.77 -15.91 -1.24
C GLU A 54 -23.76 -14.75 -1.42
N GLU A 55 -24.72 -14.91 -2.34
CA GLU A 55 -25.71 -13.89 -2.71
C GLU A 55 -26.23 -13.07 -1.53
N LYS A 56 -25.74 -11.83 -1.42
CA LYS A 56 -26.45 -10.60 -1.01
C LYS A 56 -25.49 -9.41 -1.13
N GLU A 57 -25.96 -8.36 -1.80
CA GLU A 57 -25.31 -7.04 -1.83
C GLU A 57 -25.04 -6.53 -0.41
N GLN A 58 -23.82 -6.71 0.08
CA GLN A 58 -23.21 -5.92 1.15
C GLN A 58 -21.72 -5.88 0.83
N GLU A 59 -21.20 -4.70 0.50
CA GLU A 59 -19.76 -4.44 0.48
C GLU A 59 -19.20 -4.76 1.87
N GLU A 60 -18.74 -5.99 2.09
CA GLU A 60 -17.96 -6.34 3.27
C GLU A 60 -16.68 -5.53 3.21
N LYS A 61 -16.65 -4.44 3.99
CA LYS A 61 -15.44 -3.68 4.24
C LYS A 61 -14.46 -4.60 4.93
N SER A 62 -13.64 -5.32 4.15
CA SER A 62 -12.56 -6.13 4.69
C SER A 62 -11.77 -5.23 5.65
N SER A 63 -11.72 -5.62 6.92
CA SER A 63 -11.05 -4.82 7.92
C SER A 63 -9.60 -4.68 7.50
N MET A 64 -9.08 -3.46 7.38
CA MET A 64 -7.66 -3.20 7.12
C MET A 64 -6.74 -3.99 8.07
N MET A 65 -7.25 -4.31 9.27
CA MET A 65 -6.61 -5.13 10.29
C MET A 65 -6.48 -6.61 9.88
N GLU A 66 -7.45 -7.14 9.13
CA GLU A 66 -7.48 -8.53 8.65
C GLU A 66 -6.49 -8.72 7.50
N VAL A 67 -6.41 -7.74 6.59
CA VAL A 67 -5.37 -7.67 5.56
C VAL A 67 -3.97 -7.52 6.18
N LEU A 68 -3.86 -6.76 7.28
CA LEU A 68 -2.60 -6.64 8.03
C LEU A 68 -2.21 -7.95 8.73
N ARG A 69 -3.18 -8.73 9.20
CA ARG A 69 -2.96 -10.02 9.87
C ARG A 69 -2.34 -11.06 8.94
N LEU A 70 -2.61 -10.97 7.64
CA LEU A 70 -1.96 -11.78 6.59
C LEU A 70 -0.47 -11.43 6.38
N ASN A 71 -0.02 -10.28 6.91
CA ASN A 71 1.37 -9.82 6.83
C ASN A 71 2.25 -10.26 8.03
N LYS A 72 1.76 -11.20 8.85
CA LYS A 72 2.47 -11.67 10.08
C LYS A 72 3.88 -12.21 9.80
N GLN A 73 4.13 -12.68 8.58
CA GLN A 73 5.39 -13.30 8.18
C GLN A 73 6.52 -12.29 7.92
N GLU A 74 6.21 -11.00 7.68
CA GLU A 74 7.20 -9.93 7.43
C GLU A 74 7.22 -8.88 8.55
N TRP A 75 6.75 -9.25 9.75
CA TRP A 75 6.71 -8.39 10.93
C TRP A 75 8.02 -7.65 11.28
N PRO A 76 9.25 -8.22 11.12
CA PRO A 76 10.46 -7.47 11.44
C PRO A 76 10.65 -6.22 10.56
N TYR A 77 10.31 -6.27 9.28
CA TYR A 77 10.41 -5.10 8.39
C TYR A 77 9.39 -4.04 8.76
N ILE A 78 8.18 -4.45 9.15
CA ILE A 78 7.15 -3.55 9.65
C ILE A 78 7.60 -2.88 10.95
N MET A 79 8.20 -3.62 11.87
CA MET A 79 8.68 -3.08 13.15
C MET A 79 9.78 -2.03 12.95
N ILE A 80 10.75 -2.30 12.08
CA ILE A 80 11.79 -1.33 11.71
C ILE A 80 11.13 -0.09 11.08
N GLY A 81 10.19 -0.29 10.15
CA GLY A 81 9.42 0.80 9.55
C GLY A 81 8.66 1.65 10.56
N CYS A 82 8.03 1.03 11.57
CA CYS A 82 7.33 1.71 12.65
C CYS A 82 8.27 2.59 13.49
N ILE A 83 9.44 2.08 13.86
CA ILE A 83 10.45 2.86 14.60
C ILE A 83 10.89 4.07 13.77
N CYS A 84 11.20 3.88 12.49
CA CYS A 84 11.55 4.98 11.59
C CYS A 84 10.40 5.98 11.39
N SER A 85 9.15 5.51 11.37
CA SER A 85 7.94 6.35 11.27
C SER A 85 7.77 7.26 12.47
N ILE A 86 8.09 6.78 13.67
CA ILE A 86 8.05 7.58 14.89
C ILE A 86 9.06 8.73 14.77
N ILE A 87 10.31 8.43 14.39
CA ILE A 87 11.37 9.43 14.19
C ILE A 87 10.97 10.48 13.15
N MET A 88 10.36 10.03 12.04
CA MET A 88 9.84 10.93 11.00
C MET A 88 8.73 11.84 11.54
N GLY A 89 7.80 11.32 12.35
CA GLY A 89 6.76 12.13 12.99
C GLY A 89 7.29 13.14 14.01
N CYS A 90 8.43 12.86 14.65
CA CYS A 90 9.09 13.80 15.55
C CYS A 90 9.70 15.02 14.84
N ALA A 91 9.85 14.99 13.50
CA ALA A 91 10.59 16.01 12.77
C ALA A 91 10.01 17.42 12.95
N PHE A 92 8.69 17.57 12.83
CA PHE A 92 8.03 18.89 12.97
C PHE A 92 8.11 19.43 14.41
N PRO A 93 7.80 18.66 15.46
CA PRO A 93 7.97 19.14 16.83
C PRO A 93 9.43 19.47 17.20
N ILE A 94 10.40 18.66 16.76
CA ILE A 94 11.83 18.94 16.98
C ILE A 94 12.22 20.26 16.30
N PHE A 95 11.78 20.45 15.05
CA PHE A 95 12.00 21.70 14.32
C PHE A 95 11.44 22.90 15.10
N ALA A 96 10.20 22.80 15.59
CA ALA A 96 9.56 23.87 16.34
C ALA A 96 10.31 24.24 17.63
N VAL A 97 10.79 23.25 18.38
CA VAL A 97 11.57 23.48 19.61
C VAL A 97 12.91 24.12 19.31
N LEU A 98 13.68 23.58 18.36
CA LEU A 98 14.98 24.15 17.99
C LEU A 98 14.84 25.57 17.46
N PHE A 99 13.79 25.84 16.68
CA PHE A 99 13.51 27.17 16.17
C PHE A 99 13.10 28.15 17.28
N GLY A 100 12.28 27.70 18.24
CA GLY A 100 11.88 28.47 19.40
C GLY A 100 13.07 28.90 20.27
N GLU A 101 14.03 28.01 20.51
CA GLU A 101 15.25 28.31 21.27
C GLU A 101 16.13 29.36 20.55
N ILE A 102 16.28 29.26 19.23
CA ILE A 102 17.01 30.28 18.45
C ILE A 102 16.35 31.64 18.59
N LEU A 103 15.02 31.72 18.46
CA LEU A 103 14.29 32.97 18.66
C LEU A 103 14.45 33.52 20.09
N GLY A 104 14.51 32.64 21.09
CA GLY A 104 14.80 33.01 22.47
C GLY A 104 16.18 33.64 22.64
N PHE A 105 17.23 33.06 22.02
CA PHE A 105 18.58 33.62 22.08
C PHE A 105 18.69 34.97 21.40
N LEU A 106 17.92 35.23 20.34
CA LEU A 106 17.90 36.53 19.68
C LEU A 106 17.43 37.68 20.61
N SER A 107 16.79 37.36 21.74
CA SER A 107 16.38 38.34 22.75
C SER A 107 17.47 38.67 23.78
N LEU A 108 18.66 38.06 23.69
CA LEU A 108 19.79 38.35 24.59
C LEU A 108 20.52 39.63 24.17
N ASP A 109 21.07 40.36 25.15
CA ASP A 109 21.76 41.64 24.90
C ASP A 109 23.20 41.49 24.36
N ASP A 110 23.86 40.34 24.59
CA ASP A 110 25.25 40.11 24.18
C ASP A 110 25.35 39.43 22.80
N ALA A 111 25.77 40.20 21.79
CA ALA A 111 25.95 39.74 20.42
C ALA A 111 26.95 38.58 20.26
N SER A 112 27.94 38.49 21.15
CA SER A 112 28.97 37.44 21.09
C SER A 112 28.41 36.08 21.56
N GLU A 113 27.60 36.10 22.62
CA GLU A 113 26.93 34.91 23.15
C GLU A 113 25.86 34.39 22.19
N ILE A 114 25.06 35.30 21.60
CA ILE A 114 24.05 34.95 20.58
C ILE A 114 24.69 34.16 19.44
N ARG A 115 25.83 34.62 18.91
CA ARG A 115 26.51 33.98 17.79
C ARG A 115 27.01 32.59 18.15
N SER A 116 27.58 32.42 19.35
CA SER A 116 28.07 31.12 19.81
C SER A 116 26.95 30.10 20.00
N LYS A 117 25.86 30.49 20.68
CA LYS A 117 24.71 29.61 20.93
C LYS A 117 23.98 29.25 19.64
N THR A 118 23.75 30.23 18.76
CA THR A 118 23.08 30.01 17.47
C THR A 118 23.88 29.05 16.59
N ASN A 119 25.21 29.15 16.56
CA ASN A 119 26.05 28.26 15.75
C ASN A 119 25.94 26.79 16.21
N ILE A 120 25.88 26.55 17.52
CA ILE A 120 25.69 25.21 18.08
C ILE A 120 24.31 24.65 17.71
N TYR A 121 23.25 25.45 17.81
CA TYR A 121 21.89 25.02 17.46
C TYR A 121 21.69 24.82 15.96
N CYS A 122 22.36 25.62 15.10
CA CYS A 122 22.44 25.35 13.67
C CYS A 122 23.04 23.97 13.38
N LEU A 123 24.06 23.55 14.13
CA LEU A 123 24.64 22.22 13.99
C LEU A 123 23.65 21.13 14.40
N TYR A 124 22.85 21.34 15.47
CA TYR A 124 21.75 20.42 15.81
C TYR A 124 20.68 20.33 14.71
N PHE A 125 20.36 21.43 14.03
CA PHE A 125 19.46 21.42 12.87
C PHE A 125 19.99 20.53 11.73
N VAL A 126 21.28 20.62 11.43
CA VAL A 126 21.91 19.79 10.38
C VAL A 126 21.86 18.31 10.77
N ILE A 127 22.23 17.97 12.01
CA ILE A 127 22.19 16.59 12.50
C ILE A 127 20.76 16.05 12.47
N ALA A 128 19.78 16.81 12.95
CA ALA A 128 18.37 16.43 12.93
C ALA A 128 17.89 16.18 11.49
N GLY A 129 18.26 17.05 10.54
CA GLY A 129 17.94 16.88 9.13
C GLY A 129 18.50 15.59 8.53
N ILE A 130 19.76 15.25 8.83
CA ILE A 130 20.38 14.00 8.36
C ILE A 130 19.66 12.78 8.96
N VAL A 131 19.38 12.80 10.27
CA VAL A 131 18.70 11.69 10.96
C VAL A 131 17.29 11.48 10.42
N VAL A 132 16.51 12.55 10.26
CA VAL A 132 15.16 12.49 9.68
C VAL A 132 15.21 12.06 8.21
N GLY A 133 16.19 12.53 7.44
CA GLY A 133 16.39 12.11 6.05
C GLY A 133 16.66 10.61 5.92
N LEU A 134 17.56 10.06 6.75
CA LEU A 134 17.83 8.63 6.76
C LEU A 134 16.65 7.80 7.28
N ALA A 135 15.94 8.31 8.29
CA ALA A 135 14.75 7.65 8.83
C ALA A 135 13.61 7.60 7.81
N THR A 136 13.34 8.71 7.11
CA THR A 136 12.30 8.77 6.06
C THR A 136 12.62 7.84 4.90
N PHE A 137 13.87 7.81 4.43
CA PHE A 137 14.31 6.88 3.40
C PHE A 137 14.10 5.42 3.83
N THR A 138 14.56 5.07 5.03
CA THR A 138 14.44 3.70 5.56
C THR A 138 12.98 3.30 5.79
N GLN A 139 12.15 4.22 6.28
CA GLN A 139 10.71 4.04 6.47
C GLN A 139 10.04 3.71 5.13
N ILE A 140 10.23 4.57 4.11
CA ILE A 140 9.61 4.38 2.80
C ILE A 140 10.09 3.06 2.17
N TYR A 141 11.39 2.77 2.26
CA TYR A 141 11.96 1.55 1.71
C TYR A 141 11.38 0.29 2.36
N THR A 142 11.36 0.22 3.69
CA THR A 142 10.87 -0.96 4.43
C THR A 142 9.39 -1.22 4.23
N PHE A 143 8.54 -0.18 4.27
CA PHE A 143 7.10 -0.32 4.02
C PHE A 143 6.79 -0.66 2.55
N THR A 144 7.56 -0.12 1.60
CA THR A 144 7.39 -0.45 0.18
C THR A 144 7.76 -1.91 -0.07
N LEU A 145 8.89 -2.37 0.47
CA LEU A 145 9.34 -3.77 0.33
C LEU A 145 8.36 -4.75 0.98
N ALA A 146 7.89 -4.44 2.19
CA ALA A 146 6.87 -5.25 2.88
C ALA A 146 5.55 -5.29 2.09
N GLY A 147 5.14 -4.15 1.52
CA GLY A 147 3.97 -4.06 0.64
C GLY A 147 4.11 -4.90 -0.63
N GLU A 148 5.25 -4.83 -1.32
CA GLU A 148 5.51 -5.61 -2.54
C GLU A 148 5.49 -7.11 -2.30
N LYS A 149 6.12 -7.57 -1.22
CA LYS A 149 6.10 -8.99 -0.83
C LYS A 149 4.68 -9.48 -0.53
N LEU A 150 3.89 -8.68 0.18
CA LEU A 150 2.49 -8.99 0.47
C LEU A 150 1.68 -9.09 -0.83
N THR A 151 1.84 -8.13 -1.75
CA THR A 151 1.20 -8.15 -3.07
C THR A 151 1.56 -9.39 -3.88
N MET A 152 2.84 -9.78 -3.89
CA MET A 152 3.29 -10.98 -4.59
C MET A 152 2.61 -12.24 -4.03
N ARG A 153 2.51 -12.36 -2.69
CA ARG A 153 1.82 -13.47 -2.04
C ARG A 153 0.33 -13.47 -2.35
N LEU A 154 -0.33 -12.31 -2.28
CA LEU A 154 -1.74 -12.16 -2.61
C LEU A 154 -2.04 -12.56 -4.06
N ARG A 155 -1.22 -12.12 -5.03
CA ARG A 155 -1.37 -12.52 -6.43
C ARG A 155 -1.24 -14.03 -6.61
N LYS A 156 -0.29 -14.67 -5.93
CA LYS A 156 -0.12 -16.13 -5.99
C LYS A 156 -1.33 -16.87 -5.41
N LEU A 157 -1.82 -16.44 -4.25
CA LEU A 157 -2.98 -17.04 -3.57
C LEU A 157 -4.27 -16.85 -4.39
N LEU A 158 -4.52 -15.64 -4.87
CA LEU A 158 -5.69 -15.35 -5.72
C LEU A 158 -5.65 -16.14 -7.03
N PHE A 159 -4.50 -16.21 -7.69
CA PHE A 159 -4.36 -17.02 -8.90
C PHE A 159 -4.61 -18.50 -8.63
N GLN A 160 -4.06 -19.02 -7.53
CA GLN A 160 -4.28 -20.41 -7.13
C GLN A 160 -5.78 -20.66 -6.85
N ALA A 161 -6.46 -19.78 -6.13
CA ALA A 161 -7.88 -19.90 -5.84
C ALA A 161 -8.74 -19.86 -7.12
N MET A 162 -8.44 -18.94 -8.04
CA MET A 162 -9.15 -18.85 -9.32
C MET A 162 -9.04 -20.13 -10.14
N VAL A 163 -7.87 -20.77 -10.21
CA VAL A 163 -7.68 -22.00 -11.01
C VAL A 163 -8.40 -23.23 -10.42
N HIS A 164 -8.69 -23.25 -9.11
CA HIS A 164 -9.39 -24.35 -8.46
C HIS A 164 -10.92 -24.21 -8.50
N GLN A 165 -11.43 -23.13 -9.09
CA GLN A 165 -12.86 -22.86 -9.18
C GLN A 165 -13.55 -23.72 -10.25
N GLU A 166 -14.83 -24.03 -10.05
CA GLU A 166 -15.62 -24.81 -10.99
C GLU A 166 -15.90 -24.08 -12.32
N ILE A 167 -16.09 -24.83 -13.40
CA ILE A 167 -16.34 -24.28 -14.74
C ILE A 167 -17.58 -23.39 -14.80
N ALA A 168 -18.64 -23.75 -14.06
CA ALA A 168 -19.87 -22.95 -13.99
C ALA A 168 -19.65 -21.52 -13.46
N TRP A 169 -18.62 -21.30 -12.63
CA TRP A 169 -18.27 -19.97 -12.13
C TRP A 169 -17.68 -19.07 -13.22
N PHE A 170 -16.95 -19.64 -14.17
CA PHE A 170 -16.38 -18.91 -15.31
C PHE A 170 -17.42 -18.57 -16.37
N ASP A 171 -18.56 -19.28 -16.39
CA ASP A 171 -19.68 -19.00 -17.30
C ASP A 171 -20.46 -17.74 -16.89
N GLU A 172 -20.25 -17.24 -15.67
CA GLU A 172 -20.89 -16.01 -15.20
C GLU A 172 -20.27 -14.77 -15.87
N GLY A 173 -21.11 -13.89 -16.41
CA GLY A 173 -20.67 -12.75 -17.22
C GLY A 173 -19.73 -11.75 -16.51
N ASN A 174 -19.70 -11.77 -15.18
CA ASN A 174 -18.80 -10.94 -14.36
C ASN A 174 -17.39 -11.55 -14.19
N ASN A 175 -17.23 -12.84 -14.48
CA ASN A 175 -15.99 -13.61 -14.28
C ASN A 175 -15.29 -13.94 -15.60
N ASN A 176 -15.46 -13.06 -16.60
CA ASN A 176 -14.69 -13.18 -17.84
C ASN A 176 -13.18 -13.04 -17.55
N THR A 177 -12.36 -13.78 -18.29
CA THR A 177 -10.88 -13.78 -18.24
C THR A 177 -10.26 -12.37 -18.17
N GLY A 178 -10.79 -11.40 -18.93
CA GLY A 178 -10.34 -10.01 -18.89
C GLY A 178 -10.66 -9.30 -17.56
N ALA A 179 -11.86 -9.52 -17.00
CA ALA A 179 -12.27 -8.97 -15.72
C ALA A 179 -11.46 -9.60 -14.56
N LEU A 180 -11.18 -10.90 -14.63
CA LEU A 180 -10.36 -11.61 -13.64
C LEU A 180 -8.90 -11.13 -13.64
N CYS A 181 -8.32 -10.92 -14.82
CA CYS A 181 -6.97 -10.35 -14.94
C CYS A 181 -6.93 -8.92 -14.37
N ALA A 182 -7.97 -8.12 -14.64
CA ALA A 182 -8.10 -6.78 -14.09
C ALA A 182 -8.24 -6.78 -12.56
N LYS A 183 -9.07 -7.67 -11.98
CA LYS A 183 -9.20 -7.85 -10.53
C LYS A 183 -7.88 -8.30 -9.90
N LEU A 184 -7.22 -9.31 -10.47
CA LEU A 184 -5.95 -9.82 -9.95
C LEU A 184 -4.85 -8.75 -9.93
N SER A 185 -4.76 -7.91 -10.96
CA SER A 185 -3.76 -6.84 -11.02
C SER A 185 -4.15 -5.61 -10.19
N GLY A 186 -5.41 -5.16 -10.31
CA GLY A 186 -5.93 -3.93 -9.72
C GLY A 186 -6.12 -4.05 -8.21
N ASP A 187 -6.85 -5.07 -7.75
CA ASP A 187 -7.20 -5.21 -6.33
C ASP A 187 -5.96 -5.47 -5.48
N THR A 188 -5.02 -6.27 -5.98
CA THR A 188 -3.75 -6.54 -5.29
C THR A 188 -2.86 -5.29 -5.20
N SER A 189 -2.86 -4.45 -6.23
CA SER A 189 -2.11 -3.18 -6.22
C SER A 189 -2.77 -2.14 -5.30
N SER A 190 -4.10 -2.12 -5.23
CA SER A 190 -4.84 -1.27 -4.28
C SER A 190 -4.52 -1.64 -2.82
N VAL A 191 -4.47 -2.95 -2.52
CA VAL A 191 -4.07 -3.47 -1.21
C VAL A 191 -2.62 -3.12 -0.86
N GLN A 192 -1.71 -3.15 -1.84
CA GLN A 192 -0.32 -2.69 -1.67
C GLN A 192 -0.26 -1.24 -1.22
N GLY A 193 -0.98 -0.35 -1.91
CA GLY A 193 -1.01 1.08 -1.60
C GLY A 193 -1.62 1.34 -0.22
N ALA A 194 -2.65 0.56 0.14
CA ALA A 194 -3.31 0.59 1.44
C ALA A 194 -2.40 0.16 2.60
N THR A 195 -1.60 -0.90 2.41
CA THR A 195 -0.84 -1.53 3.49
C THR A 195 0.63 -1.06 3.54
N GLY A 196 1.22 -0.65 2.43
CA GLY A 196 2.59 -0.16 2.38
C GLY A 196 2.71 1.29 2.87
N GLN A 197 2.57 2.25 1.95
CA GLN A 197 2.85 3.66 2.26
C GLN A 197 1.85 4.29 3.23
N ARG A 198 0.56 3.95 3.14
CA ARG A 198 -0.47 4.56 3.99
C ARG A 198 -0.29 4.22 5.47
N LEU A 199 0.13 3.01 5.81
CA LEU A 199 0.41 2.66 7.21
C LEU A 199 1.55 3.50 7.79
N GLY A 200 2.64 3.66 7.05
CA GLY A 200 3.75 4.51 7.47
C GLY A 200 3.31 5.94 7.76
N THR A 201 2.46 6.52 6.90
CA THR A 201 1.88 7.86 7.09
C THR A 201 0.94 7.93 8.29
N ILE A 202 0.15 6.89 8.56
CA ILE A 202 -0.74 6.85 9.74
C ILE A 202 0.09 6.84 11.02
N PHE A 203 1.12 6.00 11.10
CA PHE A 203 2.01 5.93 12.26
C PHE A 203 2.78 7.22 12.49
N SER A 204 3.32 7.83 11.42
CA SER A 204 4.02 9.10 11.56
C SER A 204 3.07 10.23 11.98
N SER A 205 1.87 10.29 11.41
CA SER A 205 0.85 11.29 11.80
C SER A 205 0.41 11.12 13.25
N PHE A 206 0.23 9.89 13.72
CA PHE A 206 -0.08 9.60 15.12
C PHE A 206 1.06 10.05 16.04
N SER A 207 2.32 9.73 15.69
CA SER A 207 3.51 10.20 16.42
C SER A 207 3.57 11.72 16.50
N THR A 208 3.39 12.42 15.37
CA THR A 208 3.37 13.89 15.30
C THR A 208 2.28 14.48 16.18
N LEU A 209 1.07 13.90 16.16
CA LEU A 209 -0.05 14.38 16.95
C LEU A 209 0.21 14.22 18.45
N VAL A 210 0.68 13.04 18.87
CA VAL A 210 0.98 12.75 20.29
C VAL A 210 2.08 13.67 20.80
N LEU A 211 3.18 13.80 20.05
CA LEU A 211 4.31 14.65 20.46
C LEU A 211 3.97 16.13 20.41
N GLY A 212 3.26 16.59 19.38
CA GLY A 212 2.81 17.98 19.27
C GLY A 212 1.90 18.36 20.43
N LEU A 213 0.94 17.51 20.78
CA LEU A 213 0.04 17.75 21.92
C LEU A 213 0.80 17.73 23.25
N THR A 214 1.71 16.76 23.43
CA THR A 214 2.52 16.63 24.65
C THR A 214 3.41 17.86 24.85
N LEU A 215 4.12 18.30 23.80
CA LEU A 215 4.99 19.47 23.87
C LEU A 215 4.18 20.75 24.09
N SER A 216 3.05 20.91 23.41
CA SER A 216 2.17 22.07 23.60
C SER A 216 1.67 22.20 25.04
N LEU A 217 1.27 21.09 25.66
CA LEU A 217 0.83 21.08 27.06
C LEU A 217 1.98 21.22 28.05
N TYR A 218 3.18 20.74 27.71
CA TYR A 218 4.37 20.81 28.57
C TYR A 218 4.90 22.24 28.72
N TYR A 219 5.05 22.99 27.62
CA TYR A 219 5.58 24.36 27.69
C TYR A 219 4.59 25.34 28.33
N GLU A 220 3.37 25.43 27.78
CA GLU A 220 2.37 26.38 28.28
C GLU A 220 0.97 25.77 28.19
N TRP A 221 0.53 25.13 29.28
CA TRP A 221 -0.76 24.44 29.33
C TRP A 221 -1.96 25.34 29.02
N ARG A 222 -1.89 26.64 29.33
CA ARG A 222 -2.94 27.62 29.02
C ARG A 222 -3.10 27.86 27.52
N LEU A 223 -1.98 28.07 26.81
CA LEU A 223 -1.96 28.25 25.37
C LEU A 223 -2.29 26.93 24.66
N GLY A 224 -1.79 25.80 25.17
CA GLY A 224 -2.12 24.47 24.65
C GLY A 224 -3.62 24.16 24.71
N LEU A 225 -4.29 24.40 25.84
CA LEU A 225 -5.74 24.21 25.96
C LEU A 225 -6.53 25.13 25.00
N ALA A 226 -6.07 26.37 24.79
CA ALA A 226 -6.69 27.26 23.81
C ALA A 226 -6.57 26.69 22.39
N THR A 227 -5.40 26.18 21.99
CA THR A 227 -5.23 25.55 20.66
C THR A 227 -6.07 24.28 20.49
N LEU A 228 -6.23 23.49 21.56
CA LEU A 228 -7.10 22.31 21.57
C LEU A 228 -8.57 22.69 21.31
N ALA A 229 -9.02 23.83 21.83
CA ALA A 229 -10.38 24.33 21.57
C ALA A 229 -10.61 24.67 20.09
N PHE A 230 -9.57 25.09 19.36
CA PHE A 230 -9.65 25.35 17.91
C PHE A 230 -9.50 24.08 17.05
N ALA A 231 -8.88 23.01 17.57
CA ALA A 231 -8.70 21.75 16.86
C ALA A 231 -9.99 21.17 16.23
N PRO A 232 -11.15 21.07 16.92
CA PRO A 232 -12.37 20.54 16.30
C PRO A 232 -12.88 21.41 15.14
N ILE A 233 -12.72 22.73 15.21
CA ILE A 233 -13.12 23.64 14.14
C ILE A 233 -12.28 23.37 12.87
N ILE A 234 -10.97 23.18 13.05
CA ILE A 234 -10.04 22.84 11.96
C ILE A 234 -10.39 21.48 11.37
N LEU A 235 -10.70 20.48 12.21
CA LEU A 235 -11.09 19.14 11.74
C LEU A 235 -12.40 19.18 10.95
N ILE A 236 -13.40 19.92 11.40
CA ILE A 236 -14.68 20.09 10.67
C ILE A 236 -14.43 20.79 9.33
N SER A 237 -13.61 21.85 9.31
CA SER A 237 -13.25 22.55 8.07
C SER A 237 -12.55 21.62 7.07
N HIS A 238 -11.57 20.84 7.53
CA HIS A 238 -10.88 19.86 6.70
C HIS A 238 -11.83 18.76 6.20
N TYR A 239 -12.74 18.29 7.05
CA TYR A 239 -13.74 17.29 6.67
C TYR A 239 -14.68 17.81 5.57
N LEU A 240 -15.21 19.02 5.71
CA LEU A 240 -16.06 19.65 4.70
C LEU A 240 -15.32 19.86 3.39
N PHE A 241 -14.05 20.27 3.44
CA PHE A 241 -13.20 20.40 2.26
C PHE A 241 -13.02 19.07 1.52
N GLN A 242 -12.71 18.00 2.25
CA GLN A 242 -12.56 16.66 1.68
C GLN A 242 -13.89 16.13 1.10
N PHE A 243 -15.01 16.40 1.78
CA PHE A 243 -16.35 16.06 1.29
C PHE A 243 -16.66 16.78 -0.03
N MET A 244 -16.36 18.08 -0.11
CA MET A 244 -16.55 18.85 -1.33
C MET A 244 -15.69 18.31 -2.49
N ILE A 245 -14.43 17.96 -2.24
CA ILE A 245 -13.55 17.38 -3.27
C ILE A 245 -14.11 16.04 -3.78
N LYS A 246 -14.53 15.15 -2.87
CA LYS A 246 -15.09 13.84 -3.24
C LYS A 246 -16.34 13.99 -4.12
N ASN A 247 -17.26 14.88 -3.72
CA ASN A 247 -18.47 15.12 -4.50
C ASN A 247 -18.16 15.76 -5.85
N GLY A 248 -17.18 16.67 -5.91
CA GLY A 248 -16.71 17.26 -7.17
C GLY A 248 -16.08 16.24 -8.11
N GLN A 249 -15.32 15.28 -7.57
CA GLN A 249 -14.76 14.17 -8.35
C GLN A 249 -15.83 13.25 -8.92
N GLN A 250 -16.84 12.89 -8.13
CA GLN A 250 -17.96 12.06 -8.59
C GLN A 250 -18.76 12.76 -9.71
N ALA A 251 -19.11 14.03 -9.53
CA ALA A 251 -19.80 14.80 -10.56
C ALA A 251 -19.00 14.92 -11.87
N ASN A 252 -17.68 15.09 -11.76
CA ASN A 252 -16.79 15.09 -12.93
C ASN A 252 -16.75 13.72 -13.63
N GLN A 253 -16.71 12.61 -12.88
CA GLN A 253 -16.74 11.26 -13.46
C GLN A 253 -18.05 11.01 -14.21
N GLU A 254 -19.21 11.37 -13.63
CA GLU A 254 -20.50 11.23 -14.31
C GLU A 254 -20.59 12.05 -15.61
N THR A 255 -20.02 13.26 -15.61
CA THR A 255 -20.00 14.12 -16.80
C THR A 255 -19.09 13.56 -17.89
N LEU A 256 -17.91 13.05 -17.49
CA LEU A 256 -17.00 12.34 -18.38
C LEU A 256 -17.68 11.11 -19.00
N GLU A 257 -18.37 10.30 -18.21
CA GLU A 257 -19.11 9.14 -18.74
C GLU A 257 -20.18 9.53 -19.76
N LYS A 258 -20.94 10.59 -19.49
CA LYS A 258 -21.94 11.11 -20.44
C LYS A 258 -21.28 11.57 -21.73
N ALA A 259 -20.17 12.32 -21.65
CA ALA A 259 -19.42 12.77 -22.82
C ALA A 259 -18.85 11.59 -23.63
N THR A 260 -18.29 10.58 -22.94
CA THR A 260 -17.78 9.36 -23.58
C THR A 260 -18.90 8.59 -24.28
N LYS A 261 -20.09 8.46 -23.67
CA LYS A 261 -21.26 7.82 -24.30
C LYS A 261 -21.71 8.55 -25.57
N VAL A 262 -21.71 9.88 -25.57
CA VAL A 262 -22.05 10.69 -26.77
C VAL A 262 -21.00 10.50 -27.87
N ASN A 263 -19.70 10.52 -27.53
CA ASN A 263 -18.63 10.33 -28.50
C ASN A 263 -18.71 8.93 -29.15
N ILE A 264 -18.92 7.89 -28.36
CA ILE A 264 -19.09 6.52 -28.87
C ILE A 264 -20.29 6.46 -29.84
N ASN A 265 -21.45 7.04 -29.47
CA ASN A 265 -22.62 7.07 -30.34
C ASN A 265 -22.39 7.83 -31.67
N PHE A 266 -21.49 8.81 -31.70
CA PHE A 266 -21.14 9.55 -32.91
C PHE A 266 -20.13 8.80 -33.80
N THR A 267 -19.30 7.93 -33.22
CA THR A 267 -18.26 7.18 -33.95
C THR A 267 -18.82 5.98 -34.72
N TRP A 268 -20.00 5.49 -34.35
CA TRP A 268 -20.67 4.34 -35.00
C TRP A 268 -21.77 4.73 -36.00
N LYS A 269 -21.86 6.00 -36.38
CA LYS A 269 -22.87 6.54 -37.30
C LYS A 269 -22.22 7.19 -38.51
#